data_AF-A0A976DES4-F1
#
_entry.id   AF-A0A976DES4-F1
#
_cell.length_a   1.000
_cell.length_b   1.000
_cell.length_c   1.000
_cell.angle_alpha   90.00
_cell.angle_beta   90.00
_cell.angle_gamma   90.00
#
_symmetry.space_group_name_H-M   'P 1'
#
loop_
_entity.id
_entity.type
_entity.pdbx_description
1 polymer ?
#
loop_
_entity_poly.entity_id
_entity_poly.type
_entity_poly.pdbx_seq_one_letter_code
_entity_poly.pdbx_strand_id
1 'polypeptide(L)'
;MTTWPAIRDHLNLACNAGLPTPQQYTPNQSDWRTFAAKPITGGTTAHDPDSVSWISADSWLASKWDGTIYNPSRMSKADLTSAICPSGDRVRGIREVFYQYQPFADNRNPTKAEVDEWHRIAINHVRALVGYTSEDRLVKKDYCMFARAQWGDERKFTTKWDAAYPGTTGSAYGPCQGSTNAHCGSTFVPNAQDQAPYLPDGHPPCGTPGGAEGVFSAPKSNIPWSIKWSRAFCATLGSEGFWGGHTGPWFHRELFGFSFWDTDPSNNNNNAILRAKWTGNLMPSLYCNPSDPQCQP
;
A
#
# COMPACT_ATOMS: atom_id res chain seq x y z
N MET A 1 28.18 -1.88 -20.68
CA MET A 1 27.63 -1.05 -19.59
C MET A 1 26.60 -0.12 -20.19
N THR A 2 25.39 -0.62 -20.38
CA THR A 2 24.25 0.17 -20.85
C THR A 2 23.70 0.95 -19.67
N THR A 3 23.79 2.27 -19.77
CA THR A 3 23.36 3.21 -18.74
C THR A 3 21.85 3.17 -18.52
N TRP A 4 21.47 3.74 -17.38
CA TRP A 4 20.16 3.91 -16.74
C TRP A 4 19.15 4.98 -17.30
N PRO A 5 19.16 5.51 -18.57
CA PRO A 5 18.24 6.60 -18.95
C PRO A 5 16.76 6.24 -19.13
N ALA A 6 16.41 5.04 -19.63
CA ALA A 6 15.05 4.82 -20.15
C ALA A 6 13.94 4.84 -19.06
N ILE A 7 14.25 4.42 -17.83
CA ILE A 7 13.31 4.53 -16.70
C ILE A 7 13.41 5.91 -16.04
N ARG A 8 14.61 6.53 -16.07
CA ARG A 8 14.82 7.89 -15.59
C ARG A 8 13.91 8.86 -16.35
N ASP A 9 13.80 8.76 -17.67
CA ASP A 9 13.06 9.73 -18.47
C ASP A 9 11.53 9.57 -18.39
N HIS A 10 11.02 8.35 -18.17
CA HIS A 10 9.59 8.13 -17.95
C HIS A 10 9.13 8.49 -16.53
N LEU A 11 10.02 8.43 -15.53
CA LEU A 11 9.73 8.84 -14.14
C LEU A 11 10.13 10.29 -13.84
N ASN A 12 11.01 10.91 -14.63
CA ASN A 12 11.48 12.29 -14.49
C ASN A 12 10.55 13.37 -15.06
N LEU A 13 9.51 13.00 -15.82
CA LEU A 13 8.54 14.00 -16.33
C LEU A 13 7.82 14.78 -15.21
N ALA A 14 8.00 14.41 -13.93
CA ALA A 14 7.45 15.10 -12.78
C ALA A 14 8.48 15.81 -11.86
N CYS A 15 9.80 15.66 -12.03
CA CYS A 15 10.75 15.98 -10.95
C CYS A 15 11.41 17.38 -10.94
N ASN A 16 11.04 18.33 -11.81
CA ASN A 16 11.74 19.65 -11.82
C ASN A 16 10.86 20.90 -12.05
N ALA A 17 9.54 20.78 -11.94
CA ALA A 17 8.65 21.93 -11.82
C ALA A 17 7.87 21.75 -10.52
N GLY A 18 7.92 22.74 -9.62
CA GLY A 18 7.39 22.69 -8.26
C GLY A 18 6.20 21.73 -8.13
N LEU A 19 6.47 20.56 -7.53
CA LEU A 19 5.47 19.50 -7.42
C LEU A 19 4.23 20.12 -6.78
N PRO A 20 3.04 19.91 -7.35
CA PRO A 20 1.81 20.37 -6.72
C PRO A 20 1.79 19.83 -5.29
N THR A 21 1.40 20.68 -4.34
CA THR A 21 1.27 20.32 -2.93
C THR A 21 0.55 18.97 -2.84
N PRO A 22 1.14 17.95 -2.17
CA PRO A 22 0.50 16.65 -2.08
C PRO A 22 -0.92 16.79 -1.54
N GLN A 23 -1.88 16.24 -2.29
CA GLN A 23 -3.27 16.20 -1.88
C GLN A 23 -3.48 15.02 -0.92
N GLN A 24 -4.11 15.28 0.23
CA GLN A 24 -4.46 14.25 1.21
C GLN A 24 -5.69 13.47 0.74
N TYR A 25 -5.59 12.14 0.75
CA TYR A 25 -6.67 11.20 0.47
C TYR A 25 -7.07 10.39 1.71
N THR A 26 -6.12 10.12 2.60
CA THR A 26 -6.40 9.53 3.91
C THR A 26 -7.33 10.44 4.71
N PRO A 27 -8.44 9.92 5.27
CA PRO A 27 -9.35 10.72 6.09
C PRO A 27 -8.69 11.33 7.33
N ASN A 28 -9.19 12.48 7.77
CA ASN A 28 -8.69 13.13 8.99
C ASN A 28 -8.89 12.26 10.24
N GLN A 29 -9.92 11.41 10.24
CA GLN A 29 -10.29 10.49 11.31
C GLN A 29 -9.28 9.35 11.52
N SER A 30 -8.42 9.05 10.53
CA SER A 30 -7.37 8.04 10.69
C SER A 30 -6.38 8.48 11.78
N ASP A 31 -6.31 7.74 12.89
CA ASP A 31 -5.38 8.03 13.99
C ASP A 31 -4.01 7.43 13.71
N TRP A 32 -3.09 8.27 13.24
CA TRP A 32 -1.71 7.87 12.93
C TRP A 32 -0.72 8.31 14.00
N ARG A 33 -1.18 8.77 15.17
CA ARG A 33 -0.28 9.23 16.25
C ARG A 33 0.72 8.16 16.66
N THR A 34 0.26 6.91 16.79
CA THR A 34 1.16 5.80 17.14
C THR A 34 2.13 5.48 16.00
N PHE A 35 1.69 5.52 14.74
CA PHE A 35 2.57 5.25 13.61
C PHE A 35 3.64 6.33 13.40
N ALA A 36 3.38 7.58 13.77
CA ALA A 36 4.38 8.64 13.79
C ALA A 36 5.40 8.45 14.93
N ALA A 37 4.94 8.12 16.14
CA ALA A 37 5.82 8.07 17.31
C ALA A 37 6.59 6.75 17.47
N LYS A 38 5.94 5.60 17.24
CA LYS A 38 6.48 4.27 17.55
C LYS A 38 7.79 3.93 16.81
N PRO A 39 7.99 4.27 15.52
CA PRO A 39 9.27 4.03 14.86
C PRO A 39 10.43 4.76 15.54
N ILE A 40 10.18 6.01 15.98
CA ILE A 40 11.18 6.83 16.67
C ILE A 40 11.51 6.26 18.05
N THR A 41 10.47 5.93 18.82
CA THR A 41 10.63 5.23 20.13
C THR A 41 11.31 3.87 19.97
N GLY A 42 11.14 3.21 18.83
CA GLY A 42 11.79 1.96 18.48
C GLY A 42 13.25 2.08 18.04
N GLY A 43 13.83 3.28 18.04
CA GLY A 43 15.24 3.51 17.70
C GLY A 43 15.50 3.88 16.25
N THR A 44 14.46 4.18 15.46
CA THR A 44 14.58 4.84 14.14
C THR A 44 14.74 6.35 14.36
N THR A 45 15.46 7.08 13.51
CA THR A 45 15.65 8.54 13.70
C THR A 45 14.66 9.41 12.92
N ALA A 46 14.02 8.86 11.88
CA ALA A 46 13.00 9.48 11.03
C ALA A 46 12.29 8.39 10.18
N HIS A 47 11.39 8.75 9.25
CA HIS A 47 10.62 7.81 8.44
C HIS A 47 11.24 7.43 7.09
N ASP A 48 12.42 7.95 6.75
CA ASP A 48 13.15 7.62 5.53
C ASP A 48 14.00 6.34 5.66
N PRO A 49 14.42 5.72 4.54
CA PRO A 49 15.17 4.46 4.55
C PRO A 49 16.48 4.47 5.35
N ASP A 50 17.29 5.53 5.28
CA ASP A 50 18.59 5.60 5.96
C ASP A 50 18.47 5.78 7.47
N SER A 51 17.29 6.21 7.94
CA SER A 51 16.99 6.33 9.36
C SER A 51 16.62 4.99 10.01
N VAL A 52 16.44 3.92 9.22
CA VAL A 52 16.12 2.56 9.71
C VAL A 52 17.34 1.91 10.33
N SER A 53 17.45 1.94 11.66
CA SER A 53 18.65 1.51 12.39
C SER A 53 18.98 0.01 12.31
N TRP A 54 18.00 -0.85 12.03
CA TRP A 54 18.23 -2.31 11.91
C TRP A 54 18.53 -2.79 10.49
N ILE A 55 18.50 -1.90 9.49
CA ILE A 55 18.87 -2.23 8.11
C ILE A 55 20.21 -1.60 7.81
N SER A 56 21.24 -2.42 7.64
CA SER A 56 22.60 -1.93 7.36
C SER A 56 22.70 -1.24 6.00
N ALA A 57 23.71 -0.37 5.84
CA ALA A 57 24.04 0.24 4.56
C ALA A 57 24.31 -0.82 3.47
N ASP A 58 25.00 -1.91 3.81
CA ASP A 58 25.24 -3.03 2.89
C ASP A 58 23.94 -3.74 2.48
N SER A 59 23.00 -3.86 3.42
CA SER A 59 21.67 -4.41 3.15
C SER A 59 20.90 -3.54 2.15
N TRP A 60 20.99 -2.22 2.28
CA TRP A 60 20.44 -1.30 1.29
C TRP A 60 21.15 -1.38 -0.06
N LEU A 61 22.49 -1.43 -0.06
CA LEU A 61 23.30 -1.54 -1.26
C LEU A 61 23.00 -2.82 -2.06
N ALA A 62 22.88 -3.97 -1.38
CA ALA A 62 22.53 -5.25 -1.98
C ALA A 62 21.07 -5.30 -2.50
N SER A 63 20.23 -4.37 -2.02
CA SER A 63 18.83 -4.24 -2.43
C SER A 63 18.64 -3.24 -3.57
N LYS A 64 19.71 -2.74 -4.19
CA LYS A 64 19.58 -1.90 -5.38
C LYS A 64 18.91 -2.65 -6.51
N TRP A 65 18.14 -1.90 -7.30
CA TRP A 65 17.61 -2.39 -8.58
C TRP A 65 18.52 -1.91 -9.70
N ASP A 66 18.92 -2.86 -10.55
CA ASP A 66 19.82 -2.62 -11.69
C ASP A 66 19.06 -2.31 -12.99
N GLY A 67 17.72 -2.27 -12.95
CA GLY A 67 16.86 -2.07 -14.12
C GLY A 67 16.40 -3.38 -14.77
N THR A 68 16.76 -4.54 -14.23
CA THR A 68 16.27 -5.84 -14.73
C THR A 68 14.76 -5.96 -14.52
N ILE A 69 14.02 -6.18 -15.61
CA ILE A 69 12.59 -6.51 -15.55
C ILE A 69 12.42 -7.97 -15.16
N TYR A 70 11.66 -8.22 -14.09
CA TYR A 70 11.31 -9.57 -13.64
C TYR A 70 10.07 -10.05 -14.39
N ASN A 71 10.21 -11.11 -15.18
CA ASN A 71 9.11 -11.72 -15.91
C ASN A 71 8.43 -12.80 -15.02
N PRO A 72 7.22 -12.55 -14.50
CA PRO A 72 6.52 -13.50 -13.64
C PRO A 72 6.11 -14.80 -14.34
N SER A 73 6.04 -14.82 -15.68
CA SER A 73 5.77 -16.06 -16.44
C SER A 73 6.97 -17.00 -16.48
N ARG A 74 8.18 -16.50 -16.19
CA ARG A 74 9.44 -17.27 -16.25
C ARG A 74 10.04 -17.57 -14.88
N MET A 75 9.40 -17.14 -13.81
CA MET A 75 9.92 -17.25 -12.46
C MET A 75 8.96 -18.05 -11.59
N SER A 76 9.51 -18.91 -10.74
CA SER A 76 8.69 -19.49 -9.67
C SER A 76 8.25 -18.38 -8.70
N LYS A 77 7.22 -18.65 -7.90
CA LYS A 77 6.80 -17.75 -6.82
C LYS A 77 7.97 -17.36 -5.90
N ALA A 78 8.81 -18.32 -5.53
CA ALA A 78 9.94 -18.10 -4.63
C ALA A 78 11.03 -17.25 -5.29
N ASP A 79 11.33 -17.50 -6.58
CA ASP A 79 12.32 -16.72 -7.32
C ASP A 79 11.87 -15.28 -7.52
N LEU A 80 10.61 -15.08 -7.91
CA LEU A 80 10.05 -13.74 -8.09
C LEU A 80 10.04 -12.95 -6.77
N THR A 81 9.65 -13.62 -5.68
CA THR A 81 9.66 -13.00 -4.35
C THR A 81 11.08 -12.62 -3.93
N SER A 82 12.06 -13.50 -4.11
CA SER A 82 13.46 -13.21 -3.74
C SER A 82 14.07 -12.10 -4.62
N ALA A 83 13.67 -12.03 -5.88
CA ALA A 83 14.08 -10.99 -6.80
C ALA A 83 13.50 -9.62 -6.42
N ILE A 84 12.20 -9.53 -6.12
CA ILE A 84 11.53 -8.27 -5.80
C ILE A 84 11.71 -7.85 -4.33
N CYS A 85 11.68 -8.81 -3.40
CA CYS A 85 11.70 -8.61 -1.96
C CYS A 85 12.92 -9.31 -1.32
N PRO A 86 14.13 -8.71 -1.36
CA PRO A 86 15.29 -9.20 -0.62
C PRO A 86 15.03 -9.49 0.87
N SER A 87 14.01 -8.82 1.45
CA SER A 87 13.40 -9.18 2.74
C SER A 87 11.98 -8.61 2.80
N GLY A 88 11.20 -8.97 3.83
CA GLY A 88 9.88 -8.37 4.04
C GLY A 88 9.88 -6.84 4.23
N ASP A 89 11.00 -6.27 4.70
CA ASP A 89 11.18 -4.82 4.89
C ASP A 89 11.66 -4.08 3.65
N ARG A 90 12.18 -4.80 2.65
CA ARG A 90 12.90 -4.20 1.53
C ARG A 90 12.33 -4.71 0.22
N VAL A 91 11.67 -3.81 -0.50
CA VAL A 91 11.46 -3.97 -1.94
C VAL A 91 12.71 -3.48 -2.67
N ARG A 92 13.20 -4.24 -3.63
CA ARG A 92 14.42 -3.91 -4.38
C ARG A 92 14.29 -2.55 -5.06
N GLY A 93 15.28 -1.67 -4.88
CA GLY A 93 15.34 -0.31 -5.43
C GLY A 93 14.50 0.74 -4.69
N ILE A 94 13.73 0.36 -3.67
CA ILE A 94 12.79 1.30 -3.03
C ILE A 94 13.48 2.48 -2.34
N ARG A 95 14.70 2.27 -1.84
CA ARG A 95 15.51 3.31 -1.21
C ARG A 95 15.90 4.39 -2.21
N GLU A 96 16.40 3.98 -3.37
CA GLU A 96 16.79 4.91 -4.45
C GLU A 96 15.57 5.71 -4.92
N VAL A 97 14.42 5.07 -5.05
CA VAL A 97 13.15 5.75 -5.40
C VAL A 97 12.75 6.75 -4.34
N PHE A 98 12.84 6.40 -3.05
CA PHE A 98 12.53 7.34 -1.97
C PHE A 98 13.37 8.62 -2.07
N TYR A 99 14.69 8.50 -2.21
CA TYR A 99 15.57 9.68 -2.29
C TYR A 99 15.54 10.39 -3.64
N GLN A 100 15.09 9.73 -4.71
CA GLN A 100 14.82 10.39 -5.99
C GLN A 100 13.61 11.32 -5.88
N TYR A 101 12.53 10.88 -5.26
CA TYR A 101 11.28 11.63 -5.17
C TYR A 101 11.20 12.56 -3.96
N GLN A 102 11.98 12.30 -2.91
CA GLN A 102 11.98 13.04 -1.64
C GLN A 102 10.55 13.31 -1.15
N PRO A 103 9.73 12.25 -0.93
CA PRO A 103 8.29 12.41 -0.78
C PRO A 103 7.88 13.16 0.51
N PHE A 104 8.79 13.29 1.48
CA PHE A 104 8.54 13.92 2.77
C PHE A 104 9.39 15.20 2.88
N ALA A 105 8.74 16.34 3.11
CA ALA A 105 9.43 17.59 3.37
C ALA A 105 10.19 17.55 4.71
N ASP A 106 9.60 16.88 5.71
CA ASP A 106 10.26 16.50 6.96
C ASP A 106 10.17 14.99 7.13
N ASN A 107 11.28 14.29 6.93
CA ASN A 107 11.35 12.83 7.10
C ASN A 107 10.93 12.40 8.51
N ARG A 108 11.07 13.24 9.54
CA ARG A 108 10.71 12.90 10.91
C ARG A 108 9.20 13.00 11.17
N ASN A 109 8.51 13.88 10.46
CA ASN A 109 7.09 14.16 10.66
C ASN A 109 6.33 14.24 9.31
N PRO A 110 6.29 13.15 8.52
CA PRO A 110 5.58 13.19 7.26
C PRO A 110 4.08 13.36 7.48
N THR A 111 3.47 14.21 6.65
CA THR A 111 2.03 14.43 6.63
C THR A 111 1.29 13.25 5.98
N LYS A 112 -0.02 13.16 6.22
CA LYS A 112 -0.85 12.14 5.55
C LYS A 112 -0.77 12.23 4.03
N ALA A 113 -0.82 13.44 3.48
CA ALA A 113 -0.76 13.66 2.04
C ALA A 113 0.54 13.17 1.40
N GLU A 114 1.66 13.41 2.09
CA GLU A 114 2.98 12.95 1.65
C GLU A 114 3.09 11.41 1.74
N VAL A 115 2.54 10.79 2.78
CA VAL A 115 2.47 9.32 2.89
C VAL A 115 1.57 8.71 1.83
N ASP A 116 0.43 9.33 1.52
CA ASP A 116 -0.48 8.88 0.44
C ASP A 116 0.25 8.90 -0.91
N GLU A 117 0.99 9.98 -1.19
CA GLU A 117 1.80 10.11 -2.40
C GLU A 117 2.96 9.11 -2.44
N TRP A 118 3.64 8.92 -1.31
CA TRP A 118 4.68 7.90 -1.19
C TRP A 118 4.14 6.50 -1.54
N HIS A 119 2.97 6.11 -1.02
CA HIS A 119 2.39 4.81 -1.36
C HIS A 119 2.09 4.68 -2.86
N ARG A 120 1.61 5.74 -3.52
CA ARG A 120 1.40 5.75 -4.98
C ARG A 120 2.72 5.54 -5.73
N ILE A 121 3.77 6.27 -5.37
CA ILE A 121 5.11 6.15 -5.96
C ILE A 121 5.65 4.73 -5.76
N ALA A 122 5.57 4.21 -4.54
CA ALA A 122 6.04 2.90 -4.16
C ALA A 122 5.33 1.75 -4.91
N ILE A 123 4.01 1.80 -5.06
CA ILE A 123 3.26 0.81 -5.84
C ILE A 123 3.66 0.86 -7.32
N ASN A 124 3.83 2.06 -7.87
CA ASN A 124 4.28 2.22 -9.26
C ASN A 124 5.72 1.74 -9.47
N HIS A 125 6.58 1.86 -8.46
CA HIS A 125 7.89 1.22 -8.47
C HIS A 125 7.79 -0.31 -8.53
N VAL A 126 6.95 -0.93 -7.71
CA VAL A 126 6.69 -2.38 -7.78
C VAL A 126 6.18 -2.81 -9.17
N ARG A 127 5.34 -1.99 -9.80
CA ARG A 127 4.88 -2.20 -11.19
C ARG A 127 6.03 -2.10 -12.19
N ALA A 128 6.93 -1.12 -12.02
CA ALA A 128 8.10 -0.96 -12.88
C ALA A 128 9.06 -2.16 -12.81
N LEU A 129 9.20 -2.82 -11.65
CA LEU A 129 10.00 -4.04 -11.50
C LEU A 129 9.55 -5.18 -12.41
N VAL A 130 8.29 -5.18 -12.83
CA VAL A 130 7.70 -6.15 -13.79
C VAL A 130 7.32 -5.48 -15.12
N GLY A 131 7.90 -4.32 -15.44
CA GLY A 131 7.72 -3.67 -16.75
C GLY A 131 6.38 -2.96 -16.95
N TYR A 132 5.57 -2.76 -15.91
CA TYR A 132 4.30 -2.02 -16.00
C TYR A 132 4.57 -0.51 -15.84
N THR A 133 5.19 0.09 -16.86
CA THR A 133 5.65 1.49 -16.83
C THR A 133 4.83 2.45 -17.69
N SER A 134 3.87 1.95 -18.48
CA SER A 134 3.01 2.82 -19.30
C SER A 134 2.04 3.63 -18.44
N GLU A 135 1.63 4.80 -18.91
CA GLU A 135 0.79 5.74 -18.14
C GLU A 135 -0.55 5.12 -17.72
N ASP A 136 -1.16 4.35 -18.62
CA ASP A 136 -2.40 3.59 -18.36
C ASP A 136 -2.22 2.50 -17.28
N ARG A 137 -0.97 2.15 -16.94
CA ARG A 137 -0.61 1.16 -15.92
C ARG A 137 -0.25 1.74 -14.56
N LEU A 138 -0.23 3.07 -14.43
CA LEU A 138 0.06 3.71 -13.15
C LEU A 138 -1.14 3.65 -12.20
N VAL A 139 -0.88 3.34 -10.94
CA VAL A 139 -1.88 3.42 -9.89
C VAL A 139 -2.16 4.88 -9.53
N LYS A 140 -3.43 5.18 -9.23
CA LYS A 140 -3.90 6.48 -8.79
C LYS A 140 -4.61 6.36 -7.44
N LYS A 141 -4.45 7.39 -6.61
CA LYS A 141 -5.12 7.51 -5.31
C LYS A 141 -6.60 7.79 -5.55
N ASP A 142 -7.49 7.22 -4.74
CA ASP A 142 -8.93 7.43 -4.83
C ASP A 142 -9.57 7.69 -3.47
N TYR A 143 -10.27 8.82 -3.32
CA TYR A 143 -10.84 9.25 -2.04
C TYR A 143 -11.77 8.20 -1.44
N CYS A 144 -12.59 7.58 -2.28
CA CYS A 144 -13.51 6.55 -1.85
C CYS A 144 -12.80 5.28 -1.39
N MET A 145 -11.68 4.88 -2.02
CA MET A 145 -10.93 3.72 -1.55
C MET A 145 -10.25 3.96 -0.20
N PHE A 146 -9.70 5.16 0.03
CA PHE A 146 -9.12 5.52 1.33
C PHE A 146 -10.19 5.58 2.42
N ALA A 147 -11.33 6.23 2.15
CA ALA A 147 -12.45 6.29 3.09
C ALA A 147 -13.05 4.90 3.38
N ARG A 148 -13.24 4.06 2.35
CA ARG A 148 -13.74 2.68 2.53
C ARG A 148 -12.77 1.78 3.30
N ALA A 149 -11.46 1.98 3.13
CA ALA A 149 -10.48 1.27 3.94
C ALA A 149 -10.62 1.68 5.42
N GLN A 150 -10.71 2.98 5.70
CA GLN A 150 -10.91 3.51 7.05
C GLN A 150 -12.23 3.03 7.67
N TRP A 151 -13.35 3.09 6.95
CA TRP A 151 -14.65 2.61 7.45
C TRP A 151 -14.62 1.12 7.74
N GLY A 152 -13.96 0.33 6.90
CA GLY A 152 -13.79 -1.11 7.13
C GLY A 152 -13.00 -1.42 8.40
N ASP A 153 -11.95 -0.65 8.69
CA ASP A 153 -11.19 -0.80 9.93
C ASP A 153 -11.95 -0.30 11.16
N GLU A 154 -12.61 0.85 11.09
CA GLU A 154 -13.47 1.33 12.18
C GLU A 154 -14.59 0.33 12.48
N ARG A 155 -15.21 -0.23 11.44
CA ARG A 155 -16.24 -1.27 11.56
C ARG A 155 -15.68 -2.55 12.17
N LYS A 156 -14.43 -2.90 11.87
CA LYS A 156 -13.77 -4.12 12.39
C LYS A 156 -13.34 -3.97 13.84
N PHE A 157 -12.77 -2.83 14.20
CA PHE A 157 -12.02 -2.66 15.45
C PHE A 157 -12.72 -1.79 16.50
N THR A 158 -13.86 -1.17 16.15
CA THR A 158 -14.65 -0.37 17.09
C THR A 158 -16.12 -0.81 17.06
N THR A 159 -16.94 -0.22 17.93
CA THR A 159 -18.42 -0.34 17.91
C THR A 159 -19.09 0.91 17.32
N LYS A 160 -18.31 1.86 16.78
CA LYS A 160 -18.77 3.19 16.37
C LYS A 160 -20.01 3.14 15.48
N TRP A 161 -20.06 2.17 14.57
CA TRP A 161 -21.08 2.06 13.54
C TRP A 161 -22.25 1.14 13.93
N ASP A 162 -22.13 0.38 15.02
CA ASP A 162 -22.99 -0.79 15.25
C ASP A 162 -24.43 -0.42 15.59
N ALA A 163 -24.64 0.67 16.32
CA ALA A 163 -25.98 1.15 16.66
C ALA A 163 -26.73 1.73 15.44
N ALA A 164 -26.04 2.52 14.61
CA ALA A 164 -26.64 3.18 13.44
C ALA A 164 -26.76 2.25 12.22
N TYR A 165 -25.87 1.27 12.12
CA TYR A 165 -25.81 0.30 11.03
C TYR A 165 -25.80 -1.11 11.61
N PRO A 166 -26.95 -1.67 12.00
CA PRO A 166 -27.03 -3.05 12.44
C PRO A 166 -26.83 -4.02 11.27
N GLY A 167 -26.70 -5.31 11.57
CA GLY A 167 -26.49 -6.34 10.56
C GLY A 167 -26.16 -7.69 11.18
N THR A 168 -25.70 -8.62 10.35
CA THR A 168 -25.26 -9.93 10.81
C THR A 168 -23.82 -9.86 11.32
N THR A 169 -23.62 -10.20 12.60
CA THR A 169 -22.29 -10.23 13.23
C THR A 169 -21.32 -11.10 12.43
N GLY A 170 -20.17 -10.54 12.09
CA GLY A 170 -19.12 -11.22 11.33
C GLY A 170 -19.35 -11.31 9.82
N SER A 171 -20.43 -10.73 9.30
CA SER A 171 -20.62 -10.59 7.85
C SER A 171 -19.61 -9.62 7.23
N ALA A 172 -19.49 -9.64 5.90
CA ALA A 172 -18.67 -8.66 5.17
C ALA A 172 -19.08 -7.21 5.46
N TYR A 173 -20.35 -6.95 5.80
CA TYR A 173 -20.87 -5.62 6.16
C TYR A 173 -20.67 -5.27 7.65
N GLY A 174 -20.63 -6.29 8.52
CA GLY A 174 -20.61 -6.16 9.98
C GLY A 174 -22.00 -6.02 10.60
N PRO A 175 -22.13 -5.85 11.94
CA PRO A 175 -21.08 -5.59 12.94
C PRO A 175 -19.97 -6.63 13.04
N CYS A 176 -18.81 -6.25 13.59
CA CYS A 176 -17.63 -7.13 13.61
C CYS A 176 -17.14 -7.55 14.99
N GLN A 177 -17.61 -6.93 16.07
CA GLN A 177 -17.21 -7.28 17.41
C GLN A 177 -17.54 -8.74 17.72
N GLY A 178 -16.56 -9.47 18.28
CA GLY A 178 -16.67 -10.91 18.54
C GLY A 178 -16.48 -11.82 17.32
N SER A 179 -16.25 -11.28 16.12
CA SER A 179 -16.04 -12.09 14.91
C SER A 179 -14.56 -12.33 14.59
N THR A 180 -14.24 -13.57 14.23
CA THR A 180 -12.94 -13.97 13.67
C THR A 180 -12.81 -13.73 12.16
N ASN A 181 -13.88 -13.29 11.47
CA ASN A 181 -13.81 -13.00 10.05
C ASN A 181 -12.89 -11.81 9.77
N ALA A 182 -11.77 -12.05 9.07
CA ALA A 182 -10.80 -11.05 8.69
C ALA A 182 -11.38 -9.98 7.75
N HIS A 183 -12.32 -10.37 6.88
CA HIS A 183 -12.99 -9.50 5.91
C HIS A 183 -14.25 -8.84 6.48
N CYS A 184 -14.52 -8.95 7.78
CA CYS A 184 -15.63 -8.21 8.37
C CYS A 184 -15.42 -6.70 8.20
N GLY A 185 -16.49 -5.98 7.83
CA GLY A 185 -16.47 -4.56 7.49
C GLY A 185 -16.00 -4.25 6.06
N SER A 186 -15.58 -5.25 5.28
CA SER A 186 -15.08 -5.06 3.91
C SER A 186 -16.08 -4.40 2.96
N THR A 187 -17.37 -4.68 3.10
CA THR A 187 -18.43 -4.09 2.25
C THR A 187 -19.15 -2.94 2.93
N PHE A 188 -18.75 -2.55 4.15
CA PHE A 188 -19.38 -1.47 4.88
C PHE A 188 -19.14 -0.12 4.18
N VAL A 189 -20.24 0.58 3.90
CA VAL A 189 -20.26 1.96 3.41
C VAL A 189 -21.41 2.66 4.15
N PRO A 190 -21.13 3.72 4.94
CA PRO A 190 -22.17 4.44 5.64
C PRO A 190 -22.99 5.31 4.67
N ASN A 191 -24.10 5.88 5.13
CA ASN A 191 -24.93 6.78 4.33
C ASN A 191 -24.18 8.10 4.00
N ALA A 192 -24.70 8.86 3.04
CA ALA A 192 -24.04 10.08 2.54
C ALA A 192 -23.71 11.11 3.64
N GLN A 193 -24.57 11.27 4.65
CA GLN A 193 -24.35 12.22 5.74
C GLN A 193 -23.15 11.80 6.59
N ASP A 194 -23.03 10.51 6.89
CA ASP A 194 -21.94 9.97 7.70
C ASP A 194 -20.63 9.83 6.92
N GLN A 195 -20.69 9.83 5.58
CA GLN A 195 -19.50 9.88 4.73
C GLN A 195 -18.88 11.28 4.66
N ALA A 196 -19.70 12.34 4.73
CA ALA A 196 -19.25 13.72 4.50
C ALA A 196 -18.01 14.13 5.31
N PRO A 197 -17.87 13.77 6.61
CA PRO A 197 -16.68 14.12 7.39
C PRO A 197 -15.37 13.45 6.90
N TYR A 198 -15.46 12.38 6.12
CA TYR A 198 -14.31 11.59 5.64
C TYR A 198 -13.81 12.03 4.26
N LEU A 199 -14.56 12.86 3.57
CA LEU A 199 -14.33 13.25 2.19
C LEU A 199 -14.04 14.75 2.11
N PRO A 200 -13.36 15.22 1.05
CA PRO A 200 -13.21 16.65 0.81
C PRO A 200 -14.56 17.35 0.67
N ASP A 201 -14.60 18.64 1.01
CA ASP A 201 -15.79 19.47 0.84
C ASP A 201 -16.27 19.42 -0.62
N GLY A 202 -17.57 19.15 -0.80
CA GLY A 202 -18.20 19.04 -2.12
C GLY A 202 -17.93 17.73 -2.86
N HIS A 203 -17.15 16.79 -2.31
CA HIS A 203 -16.97 15.48 -2.91
C HIS A 203 -18.30 14.68 -2.87
N PRO A 204 -18.71 14.01 -3.96
CA PRO A 204 -19.92 13.21 -3.97
C PRO A 204 -19.81 11.99 -3.02
N PRO A 205 -20.92 11.48 -2.47
CA PRO A 205 -20.89 10.25 -1.69
C PRO A 205 -20.29 9.08 -2.47
N CYS A 206 -19.45 8.31 -1.80
CA CYS A 206 -18.86 7.08 -2.29
C CYS A 206 -19.90 5.96 -2.36
N GLY A 207 -19.91 5.26 -3.49
CA GLY A 207 -20.68 4.04 -3.67
C GLY A 207 -19.91 2.77 -3.30
N THR A 208 -20.47 1.62 -3.69
CA THR A 208 -19.84 0.30 -3.58
C THR A 208 -19.45 -0.23 -4.96
N PRO A 209 -18.51 0.40 -5.69
CA PRO A 209 -18.05 -0.16 -6.94
C PRO A 209 -17.40 -1.53 -6.70
N GLY A 210 -17.47 -2.39 -7.72
CA GLY A 210 -16.70 -3.62 -7.75
C GLY A 210 -15.20 -3.35 -7.56
N GLY A 211 -14.48 -4.31 -6.99
CA GLY A 211 -13.09 -4.09 -6.61
C GLY A 211 -12.49 -5.28 -5.90
N ALA A 212 -11.34 -5.05 -5.26
CA ALA A 212 -10.67 -6.02 -4.43
C ALA A 212 -10.35 -5.43 -3.06
N GLU A 213 -10.24 -6.30 -2.07
CA GLU A 213 -9.76 -5.97 -0.73
C GLU A 213 -8.58 -6.88 -0.38
N GLY A 214 -7.61 -6.35 0.35
CA GLY A 214 -6.73 -7.15 1.19
C GLY A 214 -6.69 -6.62 2.62
N VAL A 215 -6.60 -7.54 3.59
CA VAL A 215 -6.38 -7.22 5.01
C VAL A 215 -5.10 -7.92 5.46
N PHE A 216 -4.09 -7.14 5.85
CA PHE A 216 -2.74 -7.63 6.07
C PHE A 216 -2.26 -7.28 7.48
N SER A 217 -1.72 -8.25 8.21
CA SER A 217 -1.15 -8.08 9.55
C SER A 217 0.38 -8.17 9.59
N ALA A 218 1.03 -8.31 8.43
CA ALA A 218 2.48 -8.34 8.32
C ALA A 218 3.17 -7.01 8.68
N PRO A 219 2.60 -5.82 8.37
CA PRO A 219 3.15 -4.55 8.82
C PRO A 219 3.25 -4.46 10.34
N LYS A 220 4.21 -3.67 10.82
CA LYS A 220 4.41 -3.38 12.24
C LYS A 220 4.07 -1.93 12.56
N SER A 221 3.63 -1.66 13.78
CA SER A 221 3.30 -0.29 14.20
C SER A 221 4.56 0.58 14.33
N ASN A 222 5.69 0.01 14.75
CA ASN A 222 6.98 0.67 14.94
C ASN A 222 7.96 0.65 13.75
N ILE A 223 7.51 0.35 12.52
CA ILE A 223 8.36 0.51 11.34
C ILE A 223 8.02 1.80 10.59
N PRO A 224 9.01 2.48 9.97
CA PRO A 224 8.79 3.78 9.34
C PRO A 224 7.94 3.71 8.07
N TRP A 225 7.41 4.86 7.64
CA TRP A 225 6.46 4.94 6.53
C TRP A 225 7.08 4.54 5.19
N SER A 226 8.38 4.78 5.01
CA SER A 226 9.14 4.36 3.82
C SER A 226 8.97 2.87 3.51
N ILE A 227 8.87 2.01 4.52
CA ILE A 227 8.84 0.54 4.33
C ILE A 227 7.61 -0.15 4.91
N LYS A 228 6.71 0.57 5.59
CA LYS A 228 5.57 -0.05 6.31
C LYS A 228 4.68 -0.90 5.41
N TRP A 229 4.41 -0.41 4.20
CA TRP A 229 3.61 -1.12 3.20
C TRP A 229 4.34 -2.34 2.61
N SER A 230 5.68 -2.34 2.59
CA SER A 230 6.49 -3.38 1.94
C SER A 230 6.24 -4.75 2.56
N ARG A 231 6.04 -4.83 3.88
CA ARG A 231 5.73 -6.10 4.56
C ARG A 231 4.45 -6.74 4.07
N ALA A 232 3.40 -5.95 3.84
CA ALA A 232 2.14 -6.47 3.33
C ALA A 232 2.31 -7.02 1.92
N PHE A 233 2.89 -6.22 1.03
CA PHE A 233 3.15 -6.62 -0.36
C PHE A 233 4.08 -7.84 -0.46
N CYS A 234 5.21 -7.83 0.23
CA CYS A 234 6.18 -8.93 0.17
C CYS A 234 5.63 -10.21 0.81
N ALA A 235 4.80 -10.12 1.84
CA ALA A 235 4.12 -11.29 2.42
C ALA A 235 3.13 -11.91 1.43
N THR A 236 2.32 -11.11 0.74
CA THR A 236 1.37 -11.65 -0.26
C THR A 236 2.10 -12.16 -1.49
N LEU A 237 3.13 -11.47 -1.95
CA LEU A 237 3.96 -11.95 -3.08
C LEU A 237 4.60 -13.30 -2.76
N GLY A 238 5.17 -13.44 -1.56
CA GLY A 238 5.75 -14.71 -1.09
C GLY A 238 4.73 -15.83 -0.91
N SER A 239 3.55 -15.52 -0.40
CA SER A 239 2.50 -16.51 -0.14
C SER A 239 1.78 -16.94 -1.42
N GLU A 240 1.44 -16.00 -2.29
CA GLU A 240 0.52 -16.22 -3.41
C GLU A 240 1.17 -16.08 -4.78
N GLY A 241 2.30 -15.39 -4.88
CA GLY A 241 2.95 -15.07 -6.15
C GLY A 241 2.21 -13.98 -6.92
N PHE A 242 2.67 -13.73 -8.14
CA PHE A 242 2.16 -12.67 -9.01
C PHE A 242 0.65 -12.79 -9.30
N TRP A 243 0.17 -14.02 -9.48
CA TRP A 243 -1.21 -14.35 -9.80
C TRP A 243 -2.13 -14.44 -8.58
N GLY A 244 -1.61 -14.13 -7.39
CA GLY A 244 -2.36 -14.20 -6.13
C GLY A 244 -3.58 -13.29 -6.11
N GLY A 245 -4.64 -13.71 -5.42
CA GLY A 245 -5.87 -12.91 -5.26
C GLY A 245 -5.63 -11.60 -4.52
N HIS A 246 -4.72 -11.59 -3.55
CA HIS A 246 -4.33 -10.39 -2.79
C HIS A 246 -3.15 -9.65 -3.44
N THR A 247 -2.28 -10.36 -4.15
CA THR A 247 -1.12 -9.78 -4.83
C THR A 247 -1.51 -9.08 -6.15
N GLY A 248 -2.43 -9.65 -6.92
CA GLY A 248 -2.84 -9.15 -8.23
C GLY A 248 -3.25 -7.67 -8.25
N PRO A 249 -4.06 -7.17 -7.29
CA PRO A 249 -4.45 -5.75 -7.26
C PRO A 249 -3.28 -4.76 -7.23
N TRP A 250 -2.15 -5.11 -6.60
CA TRP A 250 -0.95 -4.28 -6.59
C TRP A 250 -0.43 -4.00 -8.00
N PHE A 251 -0.57 -4.96 -8.91
CA PHE A 251 -0.11 -4.86 -10.30
C PHE A 251 -1.20 -4.41 -11.28
N HIS A 252 -2.47 -4.74 -11.01
CA HIS A 252 -3.51 -4.71 -12.06
C HIS A 252 -4.64 -3.72 -11.83
N ARG A 253 -4.79 -3.11 -10.65
CA ARG A 253 -5.90 -2.19 -10.38
C ARG A 253 -5.50 -0.73 -10.58
N GLU A 254 -6.33 0.04 -11.25
CA GLU A 254 -6.05 1.47 -11.49
C GLU A 254 -6.08 2.31 -10.21
N LEU A 255 -7.07 2.07 -9.34
CA LEU A 255 -7.34 2.92 -8.18
C LEU A 255 -7.06 2.18 -6.87
N PHE A 256 -6.50 2.88 -5.88
CA PHE A 256 -6.23 2.32 -4.57
C PHE A 256 -6.53 3.29 -3.42
N GLY A 257 -6.66 2.73 -2.23
CA GLY A 257 -6.63 3.45 -0.96
C GLY A 257 -6.33 2.54 0.21
N PHE A 258 -5.54 3.06 1.16
CA PHE A 258 -5.01 2.31 2.29
C PHE A 258 -5.52 2.88 3.61
N SER A 259 -5.74 2.00 4.57
CA SER A 259 -5.92 2.34 5.98
C SER A 259 -4.94 1.51 6.81
N PHE A 260 -4.32 2.13 7.80
CA PHE A 260 -3.50 1.45 8.78
C PHE A 260 -4.17 1.57 10.15
N TRP A 261 -4.23 0.45 10.87
CA TRP A 261 -4.82 0.37 12.19
C TRP A 261 -3.87 -0.27 13.20
N ASP A 262 -3.66 0.40 14.33
CA ASP A 262 -2.84 -0.12 15.43
C ASP A 262 -3.76 -0.80 16.46
N THR A 263 -3.80 -2.13 16.44
CA THR A 263 -4.73 -2.91 17.29
C THR A 263 -4.38 -2.86 18.78
N ASP A 264 -3.14 -2.51 19.11
CA ASP A 264 -2.66 -2.33 20.48
C ASP A 264 -1.69 -1.13 20.54
N PRO A 265 -2.24 0.08 20.72
CA PRO A 265 -1.45 1.31 20.86
C PRO A 265 -0.40 1.26 21.98
N SER A 266 -0.63 0.47 23.03
CA SER A 266 0.28 0.37 24.18
C SER A 266 1.52 -0.48 23.91
N ASN A 267 1.43 -1.44 22.98
CA ASN A 267 2.53 -2.31 22.61
C ASN A 267 3.32 -1.75 21.42
N ASN A 268 4.56 -1.33 21.66
CA ASN A 268 5.42 -0.75 20.61
C ASN A 268 5.66 -1.73 19.44
N ASN A 269 5.72 -3.03 19.69
CA ASN A 269 6.00 -4.06 18.67
C ASN A 269 4.72 -4.71 18.10
N ASN A 270 3.57 -4.07 18.26
CA ASN A 270 2.30 -4.56 17.75
C ASN A 270 2.32 -4.67 16.20
N ASN A 271 1.51 -5.59 15.67
CA ASN A 271 1.23 -5.63 14.24
C ASN A 271 0.28 -4.47 13.88
N ALA A 272 0.65 -3.74 12.83
CA ALA A 272 -0.27 -2.81 12.18
C ALA A 272 -1.11 -3.60 11.18
N ILE A 273 -2.41 -3.37 11.19
CA ILE A 273 -3.30 -3.90 10.15
C ILE A 273 -3.32 -2.91 9.01
N LEU A 274 -2.90 -3.35 7.82
CA LEU A 274 -3.15 -2.63 6.57
C LEU A 274 -4.43 -3.20 5.94
N ARG A 275 -5.46 -2.37 5.81
CA ARG A 275 -6.56 -2.64 4.89
C ARG A 275 -6.33 -1.91 3.59
N ALA A 276 -6.21 -2.68 2.51
CA ALA A 276 -6.07 -2.17 1.16
C ALA A 276 -7.37 -2.32 0.38
N LYS A 277 -7.82 -1.25 -0.26
CA LYS A 277 -8.97 -1.23 -1.16
C LYS A 277 -8.50 -0.88 -2.56
N TRP A 278 -9.06 -1.58 -3.54
CA TRP A 278 -8.70 -1.42 -4.95
C TRP A 278 -9.94 -1.37 -5.82
N THR A 279 -9.97 -0.49 -6.82
CA THR A 279 -11.06 -0.39 -7.80
C THR A 279 -10.54 0.16 -9.13
N GLY A 280 -11.43 0.73 -9.95
CA GLY A 280 -11.13 1.22 -11.28
C GLY A 280 -10.92 0.08 -12.27
N ASN A 281 -10.29 0.40 -13.39
CA ASN A 281 -10.04 -0.56 -14.45
C ASN A 281 -9.16 -1.71 -13.95
N LEU A 282 -9.55 -2.94 -14.32
CA LEU A 282 -8.70 -4.12 -14.14
C LEU A 282 -7.87 -4.30 -15.41
N MET A 283 -6.59 -4.01 -15.31
CA MET A 283 -5.69 -4.00 -16.45
C MET A 283 -5.28 -5.42 -16.84
N PRO A 284 -5.34 -5.76 -18.14
CA PRO A 284 -4.83 -7.04 -18.61
C PRO A 284 -3.38 -7.26 -18.20
N SER A 285 -3.05 -8.50 -17.84
CA SER A 285 -1.67 -8.89 -17.60
C SER A 285 -0.85 -8.84 -18.88
N LEU A 286 0.39 -8.32 -18.82
CA LEU A 286 1.35 -8.46 -19.94
C LEU A 286 1.92 -9.88 -20.03
N TYR A 287 1.73 -10.64 -18.96
CA TYR A 287 2.29 -11.97 -18.75
C TYR A 287 1.18 -13.01 -18.91
N CYS A 288 1.52 -14.19 -19.42
CA CYS A 288 0.65 -15.37 -19.34
C CYS A 288 0.87 -16.11 -18.02
N ASN A 289 -0.17 -16.73 -17.48
CA ASN A 289 -0.01 -17.55 -16.27
C ASN A 289 0.68 -18.87 -16.62
N PRO A 290 1.82 -19.24 -16.02
CA PRO A 290 2.51 -20.51 -16.30
C PRO A 290 1.68 -21.77 -16.03
N SER A 291 0.61 -21.67 -15.23
CA SER A 291 -0.34 -22.78 -15.04
C SER A 291 -1.31 -22.96 -16.21
N ASP A 292 -1.40 -21.99 -17.12
CA ASP A 292 -2.21 -22.09 -18.33
C ASP A 292 -1.48 -22.94 -19.38
N PRO A 293 -2.10 -24.01 -19.92
CA PRO A 293 -1.52 -24.83 -20.98
C PRO A 293 -1.07 -24.06 -22.23
N GLN A 294 -1.64 -22.87 -22.47
CA GLN A 294 -1.31 -22.03 -23.63
C GLN A 294 -0.18 -21.04 -23.36
N CYS A 295 0.34 -20.95 -22.13
CA CYS A 295 1.40 -20.02 -21.80
C CYS A 295 2.73 -20.44 -22.41
N GLN A 296 3.26 -19.58 -23.29
CA GLN A 296 4.58 -19.68 -23.90
C GLN A 296 5.39 -18.47 -23.40
N PRO A 297 6.08 -18.60 -22.26
CA PRO A 297 6.57 -17.48 -21.44
C PRO A 297 7.78 -16.73 -22.00
#